data_AF-A0AAQ3ATR7-F1
#
_entry.id   AF-A0AAQ3ATR7-F1
#
_cell.length_a   1.000
_cell.length_b   1.000
_cell.length_c   1.000
_cell.angle_alpha   90.00
_cell.angle_beta   90.00
_cell.angle_gamma   90.00
#
_symmetry.space_group_name_H-M   'P 1'
#
loop_
_entity.id
_entity.type
_entity.pdbx_description
1 polymer ?
#
loop_
_entity_poly.entity_id
_entity_poly.type
_entity_poly.pdbx_seq_one_letter_code
_entity_poly.pdbx_strand_id
1 'polypeptide(L)'
;MRWVESPLHDKDFNPDGTFKKPHWHVMLSADGPITLKAVEKIIEPLNVPAPQKVGSGRGMIRYFIHLDNPEKYQYSRDEIVAHGGADVESYFELTKTNKISVMKDIITYIYENEIDNYADFLMICIQKSDEWFDVAINNNTLAINKMIDGMWLKKKNSL
;
A
#
# COMPACT_ATOMS: atom_id res chain seq x y z
N MET A 1 17.59 -0.59 14.47
CA MET A 1 16.99 0.61 13.82
C MET A 1 16.77 0.26 12.37
N ARG A 2 15.53 0.42 11.91
CA ARG A 2 15.12 0.23 10.52
C ARG A 2 14.98 1.60 9.88
N TRP A 3 15.36 1.76 8.63
CA TRP A 3 15.12 3.02 7.93
C TRP A 3 14.85 2.81 6.45
N VAL A 4 14.16 3.78 5.87
CA VAL A 4 13.76 3.77 4.47
C VAL A 4 14.19 5.09 3.83
N GLU A 5 14.78 4.98 2.64
CA GLU A 5 15.16 6.07 1.76
C GLU A 5 14.15 6.19 0.62
N SER A 6 13.73 7.40 0.29
CA SER A 6 12.97 7.66 -0.94
C SER A 6 13.86 7.49 -2.17
N PRO A 7 13.28 7.49 -3.38
CA PRO A 7 14.01 7.81 -4.60
C PRO A 7 14.69 9.19 -4.46
N LEU A 8 15.63 9.52 -5.34
CA LEU A 8 16.15 10.89 -5.41
C LEU A 8 15.05 11.82 -5.92
N HIS A 9 14.62 12.78 -5.10
CA HIS A 9 13.64 13.79 -5.51
C HIS A 9 14.33 14.90 -6.31
N ASP A 10 14.45 14.72 -7.62
CA ASP A 10 15.06 15.67 -8.56
C ASP A 10 14.06 16.30 -9.56
N LYS A 11 12.78 15.93 -9.49
CA LYS A 11 11.71 16.39 -10.39
C LYS A 11 10.62 17.21 -9.69
N ASP A 12 10.89 17.64 -8.46
CA ASP A 12 9.96 18.42 -7.67
C ASP A 12 10.00 19.90 -8.07
N PHE A 13 8.83 20.54 -8.14
CA PHE A 13 8.71 21.96 -8.46
C PHE A 13 8.35 22.80 -7.23
N ASN A 14 8.92 24.00 -7.17
CA ASN A 14 8.50 25.08 -6.30
C ASN A 14 7.18 25.69 -6.81
N PRO A 15 6.44 26.44 -5.98
CA PRO A 15 5.21 27.12 -6.39
C PRO A 15 5.38 28.10 -7.57
N ASP A 16 6.61 28.61 -7.77
CA ASP A 16 6.97 29.50 -8.89
C ASP A 16 7.33 28.74 -10.18
N GLY A 17 7.24 27.41 -10.20
CA GLY A 17 7.55 26.56 -11.35
C GLY A 17 9.03 26.22 -11.50
N THR A 18 9.91 26.67 -10.61
CA THR A 18 11.34 26.28 -10.63
C THR A 18 11.57 24.90 -10.01
N PHE A 19 12.65 24.21 -10.42
CA PHE A 19 13.02 22.94 -9.78
C PHE A 19 13.51 23.15 -8.35
N LYS A 20 13.09 22.26 -7.45
CA LYS A 20 13.67 22.15 -6.11
C LYS A 20 15.10 21.60 -6.19
N LYS A 21 15.89 21.87 -5.14
CA LYS A 21 17.18 21.21 -4.97
C LYS A 21 16.96 19.69 -4.81
N PRO A 22 17.76 18.84 -5.49
CA PRO A 22 17.68 17.40 -5.31
C PRO A 22 17.85 17.01 -3.85
N HIS A 23 16.99 16.12 -3.36
CA HIS A 23 16.98 15.69 -1.96
C HIS A 23 16.43 14.29 -1.80
N TRP A 24 16.70 13.68 -0.66
CA TRP A 24 16.06 12.44 -0.23
C TRP A 24 15.14 12.71 0.95
N HIS A 25 14.06 11.95 1.03
CA HIS A 25 13.33 11.75 2.26
C HIS A 25 13.81 10.47 2.95
N VAL A 26 13.99 10.55 4.27
CA VAL A 26 14.45 9.43 5.08
C VAL A 26 13.50 9.24 6.27
N MET A 27 13.02 8.01 6.47
CA MET A 27 12.19 7.64 7.60
C MET A 27 12.94 6.65 8.50
N LEU A 28 13.14 7.02 9.76
CA LEU A 28 13.71 6.16 10.79
C LEU A 28 12.59 5.49 11.59
N SER A 29 12.77 4.21 11.94
CA SER A 29 11.86 3.45 12.78
C SER A 29 12.62 2.51 13.73
N ALA A 30 12.10 2.39 14.96
CA ALA A 30 12.65 1.52 15.98
C ALA A 30 11.60 0.49 16.41
N ASP A 31 12.05 -0.64 16.95
CA ASP A 31 11.15 -1.70 17.44
C ASP A 31 10.36 -1.26 18.68
N GLY A 32 10.92 -0.32 19.44
CA GLY A 32 10.29 0.29 20.61
C GLY A 32 10.20 1.81 20.48
N PRO A 33 9.64 2.48 21.51
CA PRO A 33 9.57 3.93 21.56
C PRO A 33 10.96 4.56 21.39
N ILE A 34 11.06 5.54 20.51
CA ILE A 34 12.27 6.36 20.33
C ILE A 34 11.90 7.83 20.56
N THR A 35 12.78 8.55 21.25
CA THR A 35 12.58 9.99 21.52
C THR A 35 13.19 10.83 20.40
N LEU A 36 12.64 12.04 20.19
CA LEU A 36 13.20 12.98 19.21
C LEU A 36 14.68 13.26 19.49
N LYS A 37 15.04 13.44 20.76
CA LYS A 37 16.44 13.66 21.20
C LYS A 37 17.38 12.51 20.84
N ALA A 38 16.89 11.26 20.87
CA ALA A 38 17.69 10.12 20.44
C ALA A 38 17.91 10.14 18.92
N VAL A 39 16.89 10.54 18.15
CA VAL A 39 16.99 10.70 16.70
C VAL A 39 17.92 11.86 16.33
N GLU A 40 17.83 13.01 17.01
CA GLU A 40 18.69 14.17 16.79
C GLU A 40 20.17 13.81 16.92
N LYS A 41 20.55 13.05 17.95
CA LYS A 41 21.92 12.55 18.12
C LYS A 41 22.42 11.66 16.98
N ILE A 42 21.52 10.92 16.32
CA ILE A 42 21.86 10.06 15.19
C ILE A 42 22.18 10.92 13.96
N ILE A 43 21.44 11.99 13.74
CA ILE A 43 21.52 12.78 12.51
C ILE A 43 22.43 14.02 12.64
N GLU A 44 22.81 14.43 13.85
CA GLU A 44 23.70 15.57 14.12
C GLU A 44 24.99 15.55 13.25
N PRO A 45 25.68 14.41 13.04
CA PRO A 45 26.87 14.37 12.19
C PRO A 45 26.60 14.57 10.70
N LEU A 46 25.35 14.45 10.26
CA LEU A 46 24.98 14.47 8.84
C LEU A 46 24.73 15.89 8.30
N ASN A 47 24.69 16.91 9.18
CA ASN A 47 24.38 18.30 8.81
C ASN A 47 23.08 18.43 7.99
N VAL A 48 22.03 17.74 8.44
CA VAL A 48 20.71 17.68 7.78
C VAL A 48 19.68 18.53 8.54
N PRO A 49 18.51 18.83 7.93
CA PRO A 49 17.41 19.48 8.64
C PRO A 49 16.96 18.70 9.89
N ALA A 50 16.36 19.42 10.83
CA ALA A 50 15.82 18.83 12.06
C ALA A 50 14.79 17.72 11.76
N PRO A 51 14.79 16.61 12.52
CA PRO A 51 13.91 15.49 12.24
C PRO A 51 12.48 15.83 12.66
N GLN A 52 11.50 15.24 11.98
CA GLN A 52 10.08 15.43 12.28
C GLN A 52 9.44 14.12 12.72
N LYS A 53 8.54 14.19 13.70
CA LYS A 53 7.76 13.03 14.15
C LYS A 53 6.79 12.61 13.05
N VAL A 54 6.87 11.34 12.65
CA VAL A 54 5.96 10.76 11.65
C VAL A 54 4.67 10.31 12.35
N GLY A 55 3.52 10.80 11.87
CA GLY A 55 2.20 10.39 12.38
C GLY A 55 1.74 9.03 11.86
N SER A 56 2.09 8.70 10.61
CA SER A 56 1.76 7.42 9.96
C SER A 56 2.92 6.99 9.05
N GLY A 57 3.53 5.84 9.36
CA GLY A 57 4.60 5.28 8.52
C GLY A 57 4.12 4.98 7.10
N ARG A 58 2.91 4.41 6.97
CA ARG A 58 2.26 4.18 5.67
C ARG A 58 2.13 5.48 4.88
N GLY A 59 1.61 6.54 5.51
CA GLY A 59 1.45 7.83 4.86
C GLY A 59 2.78 8.40 4.37
N MET A 60 3.84 8.24 5.18
CA MET A 60 5.18 8.71 4.84
C MET A 60 5.79 7.93 3.66
N ILE A 61 5.71 6.60 3.64
CA ILE A 61 6.26 5.80 2.54
C ILE A 61 5.51 6.04 1.22
N ARG A 62 4.18 6.21 1.26
CA ARG A 62 3.42 6.60 0.06
C ARG A 62 3.77 8.02 -0.41
N TYR A 63 4.06 8.91 0.54
CA TYR A 63 4.52 10.27 0.26
C TYR A 63 5.90 10.30 -0.44
N PHE A 64 6.81 9.36 -0.12
CA PHE A 64 8.13 9.25 -0.78
C PHE A 64 8.05 9.07 -2.30
N ILE A 65 6.92 8.59 -2.81
CA ILE A 65 6.71 8.42 -4.26
C ILE A 65 5.58 9.29 -4.79
N HIS A 66 5.07 10.21 -3.97
CA HIS A 66 3.94 11.09 -4.26
C HIS A 66 2.63 10.38 -4.66
N LEU A 67 2.46 9.13 -4.25
CA LEU A 67 1.38 8.25 -4.69
C LEU A 67 -0.03 8.84 -4.49
N ASP A 68 -0.21 9.63 -3.43
CA ASP A 68 -1.49 10.23 -3.05
C ASP A 68 -1.68 11.67 -3.56
N ASN A 69 -0.75 12.21 -4.34
CA ASN A 69 -0.84 13.56 -4.89
C ASN A 69 -0.57 13.55 -6.42
N PRO A 70 -1.63 13.49 -7.25
CA PRO A 70 -1.48 13.36 -8.71
C PRO A 70 -0.91 14.61 -9.39
N GLU A 71 -0.87 15.76 -8.72
CA GLU A 71 -0.30 17.00 -9.25
C GLU A 71 1.24 17.01 -9.19
N LYS A 72 1.84 16.12 -8.39
CA LYS A 72 3.29 15.98 -8.26
C LYS A 72 3.82 14.87 -9.14
N TYR A 73 5.10 14.97 -9.51
CA TYR A 73 5.82 13.90 -10.19
C TYR A 73 5.76 12.61 -9.37
N GLN A 74 5.32 11.52 -10.00
CA GLN A 74 5.20 10.19 -9.40
C GLN A 74 6.54 9.45 -9.54
N TYR A 75 7.21 9.18 -8.42
CA TYR A 75 8.46 8.41 -8.43
C TYR A 75 8.19 6.91 -8.42
N SER A 76 9.17 6.12 -8.84
CA SER A 76 9.01 4.66 -8.86
C SER A 76 9.04 4.09 -7.46
N ARG A 77 8.15 3.13 -7.20
CA ARG A 77 8.16 2.33 -5.97
C ARG A 77 9.44 1.49 -5.85
N ASP A 78 9.97 1.02 -6.98
CA ASP A 78 11.17 0.16 -7.02
C ASP A 78 12.45 0.92 -6.65
N GLU A 79 12.40 2.25 -6.64
CA GLU A 79 13.52 3.11 -6.27
C GLU A 79 13.54 3.43 -4.76
N ILE A 80 12.57 2.94 -3.98
CA ILE A 80 12.58 3.04 -2.52
C ILE A 80 13.61 2.06 -1.97
N VAL A 81 14.55 2.54 -1.15
CA VAL A 81 15.61 1.70 -0.56
C VAL A 81 15.31 1.40 0.90
N ALA A 82 15.26 0.10 1.22
CA ALA A 82 15.05 -0.40 2.56
C ALA A 82 16.37 -0.73 3.25
N HIS A 83 16.53 -0.32 4.52
CA HIS A 83 17.74 -0.57 5.29
C HIS A 83 17.45 -1.14 6.67
N GLY A 84 18.39 -1.94 7.18
CA GLY A 84 18.31 -2.50 8.52
C GLY A 84 17.13 -3.45 8.74
N GLY A 85 16.63 -4.09 7.67
CA GLY A 85 15.48 -4.99 7.70
C GLY A 85 14.12 -4.29 7.69
N ALA A 86 14.02 -3.06 7.18
CA ALA A 86 12.74 -2.43 6.93
C ALA A 86 11.96 -3.21 5.85
N ASP A 87 10.68 -3.51 6.12
CA ASP A 87 9.77 -4.12 5.16
C ASP A 87 8.94 -3.04 4.48
N VAL A 88 9.39 -2.58 3.31
CA VAL A 88 8.72 -1.53 2.54
C VAL A 88 7.35 -1.98 2.02
N GLU A 89 7.21 -3.26 1.65
CA GLU A 89 5.99 -3.82 1.06
C GLU A 89 4.81 -3.72 2.03
N SER A 90 5.07 -3.99 3.32
CA SER A 90 4.06 -3.89 4.37
C SER A 90 3.37 -2.53 4.45
N TYR A 91 4.04 -1.45 4.03
CA TYR A 91 3.46 -0.10 4.04
C TYR A 91 2.44 0.12 2.93
N PHE A 92 2.38 -0.73 1.91
CA PHE A 92 1.44 -0.62 0.80
C PHE A 92 0.22 -1.53 0.94
N GLU A 93 0.31 -2.59 1.76
CA GLU A 93 -0.78 -3.55 2.00
C GLU A 93 -2.13 -2.89 2.31
N LEU A 94 -3.24 -3.43 1.83
CA LEU A 94 -4.54 -2.85 2.14
C LEU A 94 -4.81 -2.82 3.66
N THR A 95 -5.34 -1.69 4.14
CA THR A 95 -5.81 -1.61 5.52
C THR A 95 -6.93 -2.63 5.74
N LYS A 96 -7.14 -3.06 6.99
CA LYS A 96 -8.24 -3.98 7.31
C LYS A 96 -9.60 -3.44 6.84
N THR A 97 -9.82 -2.13 6.96
CA THR A 97 -11.05 -1.48 6.50
C THR A 97 -11.18 -1.56 4.98
N ASN A 98 -10.10 -1.29 4.24
CA ASN A 98 -10.11 -1.40 2.77
C ASN A 98 -10.36 -2.86 2.33
N LYS A 99 -9.72 -3.84 2.98
CA LYS A 99 -9.97 -5.27 2.72
C LYS A 99 -11.44 -5.64 2.91
N ILE A 100 -12.10 -5.10 3.94
CA ILE A 100 -13.56 -5.31 4.15
C ILE A 100 -14.37 -4.69 3.02
N SER A 101 -14.04 -3.48 2.57
CA SER A 101 -14.76 -2.85 1.44
C SER A 101 -14.61 -3.68 0.16
N VAL A 102 -13.39 -4.08 -0.20
CA VAL A 102 -13.13 -4.94 -1.36
C VAL A 102 -13.86 -6.28 -1.23
N MET A 103 -13.88 -6.89 -0.04
CA MET A 103 -14.62 -8.14 0.18
C MET A 103 -16.13 -7.97 -0.03
N LYS A 104 -16.73 -6.84 0.40
CA LYS A 104 -18.14 -6.55 0.12
C LYS A 104 -18.39 -6.40 -1.38
N ASP A 105 -17.53 -5.69 -2.08
CA ASP A 105 -17.64 -5.49 -3.52
C ASP A 105 -17.53 -6.81 -4.28
N ILE A 106 -16.59 -7.69 -3.88
CA ILE A 106 -16.44 -9.05 -4.41
C ILE A 106 -17.73 -9.85 -4.22
N ILE A 107 -18.29 -9.89 -3.01
CA ILE A 107 -19.48 -10.69 -2.71
C ILE A 107 -20.70 -10.18 -3.50
N THR A 108 -20.88 -8.87 -3.58
CA THR A 108 -21.93 -8.24 -4.40
C THR A 108 -21.78 -8.63 -5.87
N TYR A 109 -20.55 -8.54 -6.40
CA TYR A 109 -20.29 -8.87 -7.80
C TYR A 109 -20.54 -10.34 -8.13
N ILE A 110 -20.10 -11.27 -7.26
CA ILE A 110 -20.38 -12.71 -7.41
C ILE A 110 -21.90 -12.95 -7.46
N TYR A 111 -22.65 -12.28 -6.57
CA TYR A 111 -24.11 -12.42 -6.51
C TYR A 111 -24.79 -11.90 -7.78
N GLU A 112 -24.47 -10.67 -8.19
CA GLU A 112 -25.11 -9.97 -9.31
C GLU A 112 -24.80 -10.60 -10.67
N ASN A 113 -23.60 -11.17 -10.83
CA ASN A 113 -23.14 -11.78 -12.08
C ASN A 113 -23.29 -13.31 -12.08
N GLU A 114 -23.94 -13.86 -11.07
CA GLU A 114 -24.22 -15.30 -10.94
C GLU A 114 -22.98 -16.18 -11.09
N ILE A 115 -21.85 -15.73 -10.54
CA ILE A 115 -20.57 -16.45 -10.64
C ILE A 115 -20.65 -17.72 -9.80
N ASP A 116 -20.49 -18.87 -10.45
CA ASP A 116 -20.68 -20.21 -9.89
C ASP A 116 -19.39 -21.07 -9.94
N ASN A 117 -18.27 -20.49 -10.34
CA ASN A 117 -16.97 -21.14 -10.41
C ASN A 117 -15.85 -20.24 -9.88
N TYR A 118 -15.02 -20.76 -8.97
CA TYR A 118 -13.93 -19.99 -8.35
C TYR A 118 -12.75 -19.72 -9.31
N ALA A 119 -12.45 -20.63 -10.25
CA ALA A 119 -11.39 -20.38 -11.23
C ALA A 119 -11.78 -19.22 -12.17
N ASP A 120 -13.02 -19.19 -12.64
CA ASP A 120 -13.54 -18.07 -13.44
C ASP A 120 -13.50 -16.75 -12.65
N PHE A 121 -13.91 -16.79 -11.38
CA PHE A 121 -13.79 -15.64 -10.48
C PHE A 121 -12.35 -15.14 -10.31
N LEU A 122 -11.37 -16.03 -10.17
CA LEU A 122 -9.96 -15.64 -10.07
C LEU A 122 -9.46 -14.96 -11.35
N MET A 123 -9.86 -15.46 -12.54
CA MET A 123 -9.52 -14.81 -13.80
C MET A 123 -10.12 -13.41 -13.93
N ILE A 124 -11.35 -13.22 -13.43
CA ILE A 124 -11.97 -11.89 -13.34
C ILE A 124 -11.16 -10.97 -12.41
N CYS A 125 -10.72 -11.46 -11.25
CA CYS A 125 -9.93 -10.67 -10.31
C CYS A 125 -8.62 -10.19 -10.94
N ILE A 126 -7.89 -11.07 -11.63
CA ILE A 126 -6.63 -10.75 -12.32
C ILE A 126 -6.84 -9.62 -13.35
N GLN A 127 -7.97 -9.62 -14.06
CA GLN A 127 -8.26 -8.59 -15.06
C GLN A 127 -8.78 -7.28 -14.44
N LYS A 128 -9.41 -7.35 -13.28
CA LYS A 128 -10.16 -6.24 -12.70
C LYS A 128 -9.31 -5.37 -11.77
N SER A 129 -8.58 -5.97 -10.83
CA SER A 129 -7.86 -5.23 -9.79
C SER A 129 -6.92 -6.14 -9.00
N ASP A 130 -5.68 -5.70 -8.80
CA ASP A 130 -4.73 -6.36 -7.90
C ASP A 130 -5.25 -6.44 -6.46
N GLU A 131 -6.05 -5.45 -6.02
CA GLU A 131 -6.69 -5.47 -4.71
C GLU A 131 -7.74 -6.58 -4.59
N TRP A 132 -8.50 -6.83 -5.65
CA TRP A 132 -9.45 -7.94 -5.71
C TRP A 132 -8.73 -9.27 -5.69
N PHE A 133 -7.66 -9.39 -6.49
CA PHE A 133 -6.87 -10.60 -6.55
C PHE A 133 -6.22 -10.90 -5.18
N ASP A 134 -5.61 -9.89 -4.54
CA ASP A 134 -5.05 -9.99 -3.19
C ASP A 134 -6.10 -10.48 -2.17
N VAL A 135 -7.29 -9.86 -2.16
CA VAL A 135 -8.35 -10.27 -1.23
C VAL A 135 -8.85 -11.68 -1.55
N ALA A 136 -8.93 -12.07 -2.82
CA ALA A 136 -9.47 -13.35 -3.27
C ALA A 136 -8.61 -14.57 -2.89
N ILE A 137 -7.28 -14.43 -2.87
CA ILE A 137 -6.35 -15.56 -2.67
C ILE A 137 -5.84 -15.70 -1.23
N ASN A 138 -6.01 -14.66 -0.40
CA ASN A 138 -5.52 -14.63 0.97
C ASN A 138 -6.56 -15.20 1.96
N ASN A 139 -6.60 -14.71 3.21
CA ASN A 139 -7.41 -15.24 4.33
C ASN A 139 -8.95 -15.25 4.11
N ASN A 140 -9.46 -14.93 2.91
CA ASN A 140 -10.89 -14.83 2.60
C ASN A 140 -11.41 -15.99 1.72
N THR A 141 -10.55 -16.88 1.24
CA THR A 141 -10.88 -17.95 0.28
C THR A 141 -12.07 -18.81 0.72
N LEU A 142 -12.19 -19.14 2.01
CA LEU A 142 -13.31 -19.94 2.52
C LEU A 142 -14.66 -19.23 2.35
N ALA A 143 -14.74 -17.94 2.69
CA ALA A 143 -15.97 -17.17 2.58
C ALA A 143 -16.39 -16.98 1.11
N ILE A 144 -15.42 -16.69 0.24
CA ILE A 144 -15.64 -16.54 -1.20
C ILE A 144 -16.09 -17.87 -1.82
N ASN A 145 -15.40 -18.97 -1.52
CA ASN A 145 -15.79 -20.29 -2.00
C ASN A 145 -17.21 -20.66 -1.54
N LYS A 146 -17.58 -20.35 -0.29
CA LYS A 146 -18.95 -20.63 0.20
C LYS A 146 -20.00 -19.75 -0.47
N MET A 147 -19.67 -18.53 -0.84
CA MET A 147 -20.56 -17.68 -1.64
C MET A 147 -20.79 -18.31 -3.02
N ILE A 148 -19.73 -18.70 -3.71
CA ILE A 148 -19.78 -19.30 -5.06
C ILE A 148 -20.49 -20.67 -5.02
N ASP A 149 -20.18 -21.53 -4.04
CA ASP A 149 -20.91 -22.79 -3.79
C ASP A 149 -22.42 -22.54 -3.68
N GLY A 150 -22.80 -21.48 -2.96
CA GLY A 150 -24.19 -21.05 -2.79
C GLY A 150 -24.84 -20.60 -4.10
N MET A 151 -24.12 -19.88 -4.96
CA MET A 151 -24.58 -19.48 -6.28
C MET A 151 -24.78 -20.69 -7.20
N TRP A 152 -23.82 -21.62 -7.23
CA TRP A 152 -23.91 -22.86 -7.99
C TRP A 152 -25.13 -23.70 -7.56
N LEU A 153 -25.35 -23.85 -6.25
CA LEU A 153 -26.51 -24.56 -5.71
C LEU A 153 -27.84 -23.91 -6.10
N LYS A 154 -27.94 -22.57 -6.02
CA LYS A 154 -29.14 -21.85 -6.46
C LYS A 154 -29.46 -22.12 -7.92
N LYS A 155 -28.46 -21.98 -8.79
CA LYS A 155 -28.58 -22.23 -10.24
C LYS A 155 -29.00 -23.66 -10.54
N LYS A 156 -28.40 -24.65 -9.86
CA LYS A 156 -28.75 -26.07 -9.99
C LYS A 156 -30.20 -26.35 -9.60
N ASN A 157 -30.72 -25.67 -8.57
CA ASN A 157 -32.09 -25.86 -8.10
C ASN A 157 -33.14 -25.04 -8.88
N SER A 158 -32.71 -24.15 -9.78
CA SER A 158 -33.57 -23.38 -10.67
C SER A 158 -33.76 -24.04 -12.05
N LEU A 159 -33.10 -25.18 -12.31
CA LEU A 159 -33.23 -26.05 -13.48
C LEU A 159 -34.15 -27.24 -13.18
#